data_AF-A0A9N9CHM4-F1
#
_entry.id   AF-A0A9N9CHM4-F1
#
_cell.length_a   1.000
_cell.length_b   1.000
_cell.length_c   1.000
_cell.angle_alpha   90.00
_cell.angle_beta   90.00
_cell.angle_gamma   90.00
#
_symmetry.space_group_name_H-M   'P 1'
#
loop_
_entity.id
_entity.type
_entity.pdbx_description
1 polymer ?
#
loop_
_entity_poly.entity_id
_entity_poly.type
_entity_poly.pdbx_seq_one_letter_code
_entity_poly.pdbx_strand_id
1 'polypeptide(L)' 'MSLEDTFYSPVWGGLLGLIILILDIIAIFEVLQSGRSMLSKLLWILLIFFFPIVGLIIYW' A
#
# COMPACT_ATOMS: atom_id res chain seq x y z
N MET A 1 -30.89 -4.75 14.13
CA MET A 1 -29.66 -4.35 13.43
C MET A 1 -29.85 -4.69 11.96
N SER A 2 -29.79 -3.70 11.08
CA SER A 2 -30.14 -3.87 9.66
C SER A 2 -28.90 -4.31 8.86
N LEU A 3 -29.08 -5.04 7.75
CA LEU A 3 -27.94 -5.55 6.95
C LEU A 3 -27.13 -4.42 6.30
N GLU A 4 -27.74 -3.25 6.16
CA GLU A 4 -27.12 -2.02 5.66
C GLU A 4 -26.03 -1.52 6.63
N ASP A 5 -26.29 -1.56 7.95
CA ASP A 5 -25.33 -1.17 8.98
C ASP A 5 -24.11 -2.10 9.05
N THR A 6 -24.26 -3.37 8.63
CA THR A 6 -23.16 -4.36 8.61
C THR A 6 -22.21 -4.15 7.44
N PHE A 7 -22.72 -3.70 6.29
CA PHE A 7 -21.91 -3.44 5.09
C PHE A 7 -21.19 -2.09 5.16
N TYR A 8 -21.79 -1.08 5.78
CA TYR A 8 -21.17 0.24 6.00
C TYR A 8 -20.52 0.39 7.37
N SER A 9 -20.05 -0.71 7.96
CA SER A 9 -19.35 -0.65 9.23
C SER A 9 -17.91 -0.13 9.04
N PRO A 10 -17.38 0.71 9.95
CA PRO A 10 -15.99 1.22 9.90
C PRO A 10 -14.92 0.13 9.82
N VAL A 11 -15.27 -1.10 10.22
CA VAL A 11 -14.41 -2.28 10.22
C VAL A 11 -13.90 -2.59 8.80
N TRP A 12 -14.75 -2.44 7.78
CA TRP A 12 -14.37 -2.68 6.38
C TRP A 12 -13.32 -1.68 5.88
N GLY A 13 -13.40 -0.42 6.30
CA GLY A 13 -12.40 0.60 5.96
C GLY A 13 -11.04 0.35 6.63
N GLY A 14 -11.05 -0.06 7.90
CA GLY A 14 -9.81 -0.39 8.63
C GLY A 14 -9.07 -1.62 8.09
N LEU A 15 -9.82 -2.67 7.69
CA LEU A 15 -9.25 -3.86 7.06
C LEU A 15 -8.61 -3.57 5.70
N LEU A 16 -9.27 -2.78 4.85
CA LEU A 16 -8.70 -2.37 3.56
C LEU A 16 -7.43 -1.53 3.75
N GLY A 17 -7.42 -0.60 4.71
CA GLY A 17 -6.22 0.17 5.04
C GLY A 17 -5.06 -0.70 5.52
N LEU A 18 -5.33 -1.73 6.33
CA LEU A 18 -4.32 -2.69 6.78
C LEU A 18 -3.74 -3.51 5.62
N ILE A 19 -4.57 -3.96 4.69
CA ILE A 19 -4.11 -4.70 3.50
C ILE A 19 -3.19 -3.83 2.66
N ILE A 20 -3.59 -2.59 2.39
CA ILE A 20 -2.77 -1.62 1.64
C ILE A 20 -1.43 -1.40 2.35
N LEU A 21 -1.44 -1.21 3.67
CA LEU A 21 -0.21 -1.02 4.46
C LEU A 21 0.74 -2.22 4.38
N ILE A 22 0.21 -3.45 4.43
CA ILE A 22 1.02 -4.67 4.29
C ILE A 22 1.64 -4.74 2.89
N LEU A 23 0.86 -4.46 1.85
CA LEU A 23 1.34 -4.45 0.47
C LEU A 23 2.41 -3.38 0.26
N ASP A 24 2.26 -2.19 0.88
CA ASP A 24 3.21 -1.10 0.84
C ASP A 24 4.58 -1.54 1.39
N ILE A 25 4.58 -2.22 2.54
CA ILE A 25 5.79 -2.76 3.16
C ILE A 25 6.48 -3.78 2.23
N ILE A 26 5.71 -4.69 1.62
CA ILE A 26 6.24 -5.69 0.69
C ILE A 26 6.90 -5.00 -0.51
N ALA A 27 6.21 -4.03 -1.12
CA ALA A 27 6.73 -3.29 -2.27
C ALA A 27 8.02 -2.54 -1.92
N ILE A 28 8.09 -1.89 -0.75
CA ILE A 28 9.31 -1.23 -0.26
C ILE A 28 10.45 -2.24 -0.09
N PHE A 29 10.20 -3.42 0.50
CA PHE A 29 11.22 -4.45 0.68
C PHE A 29 11.77 -4.99 -0.65
N GLU A 30 10.91 -5.17 -1.65
CA GLU A 30 11.35 -5.59 -2.99
C GLU A 30 12.16 -4.49 -3.69
N VAL A 31 11.75 -3.22 -3.56
CA VAL A 31 12.53 -2.08 -4.08
C VAL A 31 13.92 -2.03 -3.40
N LEU A 32 13.98 -2.22 -2.09
CA LEU A 32 15.24 -2.24 -1.34
C LEU A 32 16.15 -3.41 -1.77
N GLN A 33 15.59 -4.60 -2.00
CA GLN A 33 16.34 -5.78 -2.44
C GLN A 33 16.69 -5.77 -3.93
N SER A 34 16.02 -4.94 -4.74
CA SER A 34 16.29 -4.85 -6.17
C SER A 34 17.72 -4.35 -6.47
N GLY A 35 18.25 -4.73 -7.64
CA GLY A 35 19.52 -4.21 -8.16
C GLY A 35 19.46 -2.75 -8.67
N ARG A 36 18.39 -2.01 -8.36
CA ARG A 36 18.19 -0.62 -8.82
C ARG A 36 19.21 0.32 -8.16
N SER A 37 19.52 1.44 -8.84
CA SER A 37 20.41 2.46 -8.29
C SER A 37 19.85 3.07 -6.99
N MET A 38 20.71 3.63 -6.13
CA MET A 38 20.33 4.24 -4.85
C MET A 38 19.24 5.32 -5.01
N LEU A 39 19.41 6.21 -6.00
CA LEU A 39 18.45 7.28 -6.28
C LEU A 39 17.10 6.73 -6.75
N SER A 40 17.12 5.71 -7.61
CA SER A 40 15.89 5.06 -8.06
C SER A 40 15.15 4.40 -6.90
N LYS A 41 15.86 3.73 -5.98
CA LYS A 41 15.23 3.14 -4.78
C LYS A 41 14.55 4.20 -3.93
N LEU A 42 15.24 5.31 -3.66
CA LEU A 42 14.69 6.44 -2.91
C LEU A 42 13.42 7.00 -3.54
N LEU A 43 13.42 7.23 -4.87
CA LEU A 43 12.25 7.75 -5.58
C LEU A 43 11.08 6.77 -5.55
N TRP A 44 11.33 5.46 -5.73
CA TRP A 44 10.29 4.42 -5.67
C TRP A 44 9.69 4.29 -4.27
N ILE A 45 10.51 4.32 -3.23
CA ILE A 45 10.04 4.26 -1.85
C ILE A 45 9.20 5.51 -1.51
N LEU A 46 9.65 6.70 -1.93
CA LEU A 46 8.88 7.94 -1.73
C LEU A 46 7.51 7.86 -2.43
N LEU A 47 7.49 7.38 -3.68
CA LEU A 47 6.26 7.25 -4.47
C LEU A 47 5.24 6.33 -3.76
N ILE A 48 5.68 5.16 -3.33
CA ILE A 48 4.85 4.17 -2.62
C ILE A 48 4.31 4.78 -1.32
N PHE A 49 5.18 5.38 -0.50
CA PHE A 49 4.80 5.93 0.81
C PHE A 49 3.83 7.11 0.74
N PHE A 50 4.02 8.06 -0.19
CA PHE A 50 3.15 9.23 -0.32
C PHE A 50 1.85 8.92 -1.05
N PHE A 51 1.84 7.89 -1.89
CA PHE A 51 0.68 7.50 -2.69
C PHE A 51 0.47 5.99 -2.59
N PRO A 52 0.03 5.43 -1.45
CA PRO A 52 0.00 3.99 -1.23
C PRO A 52 -0.83 3.23 -2.29
N ILE A 53 -1.97 3.78 -2.68
CA ILE A 53 -2.83 3.14 -3.70
C ILE A 53 -2.18 3.23 -5.10
N VAL A 54 -1.74 4.42 -5.51
CA VAL A 54 -1.18 4.64 -6.85
C VAL A 54 0.19 3.99 -6.99
N GLY A 55 1.00 4.05 -5.94
CA GLY A 55 2.31 3.41 -5.84
C GLY A 55 2.22 1.90 -5.98
N LEU A 56 1.24 1.27 -5.33
CA LEU A 56 0.97 -0.15 -5.51
C LEU A 56 0.54 -0.50 -6.94
N ILE A 57 -0.35 0.29 -7.56
CA ILE A 57 -0.83 0.06 -8.94
C ILE A 57 0.30 0.20 -9.96
N ILE A 58 1.25 1.12 -9.75
CA ILE A 58 2.38 1.30 -10.67
C ILE A 58 3.45 0.21 -10.46
N TYR A 59 3.55 -0.29 -9.23
CA TYR A 59 4.58 -1.26 -8.86
C TYR A 59 4.23 -2.70 -9.27
N TRP A 60 2.96 -3.10 -9.13
CA TRP A 60 2.43 -4.42 -9.50
C TRP A 60 1.80 -4.40 -10.89
#